data_AF-Q6C1N1-F1
#
_entry.id   AF-Q6C1N1-F1
#
_cell.length_a   1.000
_cell.length_b   1.000
_cell.length_c   1.000
_cell.angle_alpha   90.00
_cell.angle_beta   90.00
_cell.angle_gamma   90.00
#
_symmetry.space_group_name_H-M   'P 1'
#
loop_
_entity.id
_entity.type
_entity.pdbx_description
1 polymer ?
#
loop_
_entity_poly.entity_id
_entity_poly.type
_entity_poly.pdbx_seq_one_letter_code
_entity_poly.pdbx_strand_id
1 'polypeptide(L)'
;MALRLPALLDANAPWGPPSTVPEDLKFDDVPYAPFSKGDKLGKVADWAAETKDGKDQKRTQFGKNFRDPYHAYGASSASFFTNEDAEELSSFSVVDNAKNANKPRGTATVLKTRGGAPRGGSFAGRGGSQRGGRFQNQPGRGPVGGQRGPNPRFGKSKFGWRDFDKPQRIRNASVDITDDWTEIQEITYSEMQKLSYDVAQGVEIDTYGDLFPYDRKFDRTNNITKLAHLGRTVFNTTTSEDPIMQELAKDPANRIFITDTILSQIMCTTKSVAPWDIVITKKGEQLFFDKREGGPLDFITVDENAADPPADSTDKDNINSSANLGFEATLINQNFASNAITEDPKSKVSYKANPFSNNDSNVLCHAYKYKKFNLSDDPEGAPLNLILRTEVDALGPDGTTLNLRVLNEYGSSEWKNKFNTGRGAIIAAELKHNLNKISRWTVQSILGDVDQMKIGFASRVSPKDNTQHNIIGVVSREPKQFAEQINVNLNNGWGIFKSVVNIATAKDDGKYVLVKDPNNPAVKIYKPAAGF
;
A
#
# COMPACT_ATOMS: atom_id res chain seq x y z
N MET A 1 -31.83 -20.55 22.52
CA MET A 1 -32.49 -19.30 22.03
C MET A 1 -33.64 -18.98 22.96
N ALA A 2 -33.48 -18.02 23.86
CA ALA A 2 -34.60 -17.53 24.68
C ALA A 2 -35.27 -16.39 23.91
N LEU A 3 -36.52 -16.61 23.50
CA LEU A 3 -37.33 -15.61 22.80
C LEU A 3 -37.83 -14.61 23.86
N ARG A 4 -37.23 -13.42 23.91
CA ARG A 4 -37.71 -12.32 24.75
C ARG A 4 -38.83 -11.60 24.01
N LEU A 5 -39.95 -11.38 24.69
CA LEU A 5 -41.06 -10.58 24.16
C LEU A 5 -40.64 -9.11 24.02
N PRO A 6 -40.97 -8.45 22.91
CA PRO A 6 -40.71 -7.03 22.73
C PRO A 6 -41.56 -6.21 23.71
N ALA A 7 -40.99 -5.14 24.25
CA ALA A 7 -41.72 -4.20 25.10
C ALA A 7 -42.74 -3.43 24.23
N LEU A 8 -44.02 -3.58 24.53
CA LEU A 8 -45.11 -2.85 23.87
C LEU A 8 -45.60 -1.73 24.78
N LEU A 9 -46.16 -0.69 24.17
CA LEU A 9 -46.78 0.43 24.89
C LEU A 9 -48.01 -0.06 25.68
N ASP A 10 -48.26 0.60 26.81
CA ASP A 10 -49.29 0.24 27.78
C ASP A 10 -50.71 0.34 27.18
N ALA A 11 -51.63 -0.53 27.60
CA ALA A 11 -52.94 -0.70 26.96
C ALA A 11 -53.86 0.53 27.05
N ASN A 12 -53.57 1.44 27.99
CA ASN A 12 -54.31 2.70 28.19
C ASN A 12 -53.67 3.90 27.48
N ALA A 13 -52.60 3.70 26.71
CA ALA A 13 -51.98 4.78 25.96
C ALA A 13 -52.92 5.28 24.84
N PRO A 14 -53.05 6.60 24.64
CA PRO A 14 -53.82 7.15 23.51
C PRO A 14 -53.26 6.60 22.19
N TRP A 15 -54.15 6.35 21.23
CA TRP A 15 -53.73 5.90 19.89
C TRP A 15 -52.81 6.93 19.24
N GLY A 16 -51.56 6.54 18.99
CA GLY A 16 -50.53 7.40 18.44
C GLY A 16 -49.17 7.21 19.12
N PRO A 17 -48.18 8.05 18.80
CA PRO A 17 -46.90 8.05 19.50
C PRO A 17 -47.10 8.42 20.98
N PRO A 18 -46.31 7.83 21.89
CA PRO A 18 -46.36 8.17 23.30
C PRO A 18 -46.04 9.66 23.53
N SER A 19 -46.56 10.22 24.63
CA SER A 19 -46.31 11.62 25.02
C SER A 19 -44.84 11.94 25.28
N THR A 20 -44.03 10.90 25.50
CA THR A 20 -42.59 10.96 25.69
C THR A 20 -41.90 10.19 24.57
N VAL A 21 -40.88 10.77 23.95
CA VAL A 21 -40.08 10.11 22.91
C VAL A 21 -39.51 8.80 23.47
N PRO A 22 -39.74 7.64 22.81
CA PRO A 22 -39.17 6.35 23.21
C PRO A 22 -37.66 6.42 23.39
N GLU A 23 -37.09 5.73 24.37
CA GLU A 23 -35.64 5.77 24.65
C GLU A 23 -34.81 5.33 23.44
N ASP A 24 -35.30 4.34 22.70
CA ASP A 24 -34.72 3.83 21.45
C ASP A 24 -34.79 4.85 20.28
N LEU A 25 -35.56 5.93 20.41
CA LEU A 25 -35.61 7.06 19.47
C LEU A 25 -35.01 8.34 20.06
N LYS A 26 -34.56 8.33 21.32
CA LYS A 26 -33.81 9.46 21.89
C LYS A 26 -32.40 9.44 21.31
N PHE A 27 -32.05 10.52 20.62
CA PHE A 27 -30.72 10.72 20.06
C PHE A 27 -29.74 11.26 21.12
N ASP A 28 -29.56 10.59 22.26
CA ASP A 28 -28.54 10.91 23.27
C ASP A 28 -28.29 12.43 23.51
N ASP A 29 -29.37 13.19 23.75
CA ASP A 29 -29.34 14.65 23.96
C ASP A 29 -28.78 15.52 22.80
N VAL A 30 -28.73 14.99 21.57
CA VAL A 30 -28.32 15.70 20.35
C VAL A 30 -29.54 16.34 19.65
N PRO A 31 -29.45 17.61 19.21
CA PRO A 31 -30.51 18.24 18.40
C PRO A 31 -30.80 17.46 17.12
N TYR A 32 -32.07 17.15 16.87
CA TYR A 32 -32.47 16.45 15.65
C TYR A 32 -32.39 17.37 14.42
N ALA A 33 -31.66 16.93 13.39
CA ALA A 33 -31.73 17.50 12.04
C ALA A 33 -32.03 16.38 11.03
N PRO A 34 -33.02 16.55 10.13
CA PRO A 34 -33.31 15.55 9.11
C PRO A 34 -32.19 15.54 8.06
N PHE A 35 -31.81 14.34 7.63
CA PHE A 35 -30.79 14.12 6.61
C PHE A 35 -31.18 12.94 5.71
N SER A 36 -30.56 12.87 4.52
CA SER A 36 -30.71 11.75 3.60
C SER A 36 -29.35 11.10 3.36
N LYS A 37 -29.28 9.77 3.59
CA LYS A 37 -28.05 8.99 3.32
C LYS A 37 -27.68 8.92 1.84
N GLY A 38 -28.59 9.32 0.95
CA GLY A 38 -28.37 9.37 -0.50
C GLY A 38 -27.82 10.70 -1.02
N ASP A 39 -27.62 11.69 -0.14
CA ASP A 39 -27.16 13.01 -0.55
C ASP A 39 -25.68 12.97 -0.96
N LYS A 40 -25.31 13.77 -1.97
CA LYS A 40 -23.92 13.84 -2.43
C LYS A 40 -23.07 14.59 -1.41
N LEU A 41 -21.99 13.95 -0.97
CA LEU A 41 -21.00 14.51 -0.04
C LEU A 41 -19.79 15.09 -0.80
N GLY A 42 -19.02 15.97 -0.16
CA GLY A 42 -17.75 16.49 -0.72
C GLY A 42 -17.76 17.93 -1.23
N LYS A 43 -18.62 18.81 -0.69
CA LYS A 43 -18.56 20.25 -0.97
C LYS A 43 -17.40 20.89 -0.20
N VAL A 44 -16.50 21.57 -0.91
CA VAL A 44 -15.37 22.29 -0.31
C VAL A 44 -15.87 23.64 0.22
N ALA A 45 -15.49 23.99 1.46
CA ALA A 45 -15.65 25.33 2.00
C ALA A 45 -14.42 26.16 1.62
N ASP A 46 -14.61 27.20 0.82
CA ASP A 46 -13.53 28.10 0.39
C ASP A 46 -13.85 29.52 0.87
N TRP A 47 -12.97 30.06 1.71
CA TRP A 47 -13.08 31.40 2.29
C TRP A 47 -12.54 32.49 1.35
N ALA A 48 -11.84 32.10 0.27
CA ALA A 48 -11.36 33.00 -0.78
C ALA A 48 -12.24 32.96 -2.04
N ALA A 49 -13.24 32.08 -2.10
CA ALA A 49 -14.15 32.01 -3.21
C ALA A 49 -15.01 33.28 -3.30
N GLU A 50 -14.96 33.95 -4.46
CA GLU A 50 -15.86 35.08 -4.74
C GLU A 50 -17.32 34.60 -4.62
N THR A 51 -18.03 35.09 -3.61
CA THR A 51 -19.48 34.98 -3.49
C THR A 51 -20.08 35.66 -4.72
N LYS A 52 -20.47 34.88 -5.72
CA LYS A 52 -21.22 35.41 -6.87
C LYS A 52 -22.58 35.86 -6.34
N ASP A 53 -22.68 37.15 -6.05
CA ASP A 53 -23.92 37.83 -5.72
C ASP A 53 -25.02 37.44 -6.72
N GLY A 54 -26.13 36.92 -6.20
CA GLY A 54 -27.30 36.46 -6.97
C GLY A 54 -28.04 37.56 -7.75
N LYS A 55 -27.46 38.76 -7.90
CA LYS A 55 -28.05 39.89 -8.63
C LYS A 55 -27.73 39.88 -10.13
N ASP A 56 -26.67 39.20 -10.58
CA ASP A 56 -26.31 39.16 -12.01
C ASP A 56 -26.98 38.03 -12.83
N GLN A 57 -27.80 37.20 -12.20
CA GLN A 57 -28.54 36.12 -12.90
C GLN A 57 -29.79 36.59 -13.68
N LYS A 58 -30.07 37.90 -13.73
CA LYS A 58 -31.28 38.42 -14.41
C LYS A 58 -31.17 38.54 -15.94
N ARG A 59 -30.07 38.12 -16.59
CA ARG A 59 -29.87 38.36 -18.03
C ARG A 59 -29.71 37.14 -18.94
N THR A 60 -29.80 35.90 -18.43
CA THR A 60 -29.81 34.70 -19.28
C THR A 60 -30.93 33.75 -18.88
N GLN A 61 -32.06 33.96 -19.55
CA GLN A 61 -33.36 33.29 -19.41
C GLN A 61 -33.34 31.84 -19.93
N PHE A 62 -32.48 30.93 -19.42
CA PHE A 62 -32.54 29.49 -19.75
C PHE A 62 -31.86 28.61 -18.69
N GLY A 63 -32.41 28.54 -17.46
CA GLY A 63 -31.77 27.72 -16.41
C GLY A 63 -32.51 27.60 -15.08
N LYS A 64 -33.82 27.35 -15.08
CA LYS A 64 -34.59 27.09 -13.84
C LYS A 64 -34.24 25.76 -13.12
N ASN A 65 -33.27 24.99 -13.62
CA ASN A 65 -33.00 23.62 -13.15
C ASN A 65 -31.58 23.40 -12.58
N PHE A 66 -30.76 24.43 -12.40
CA PHE A 66 -29.43 24.22 -11.79
C PHE A 66 -29.54 24.31 -10.26
N ARG A 67 -30.10 23.24 -9.65
CA ARG A 67 -29.99 23.02 -8.20
C ARG A 67 -28.54 22.62 -7.88
N ASP A 68 -27.97 23.22 -6.84
CA ASP A 68 -26.67 22.81 -6.31
C ASP A 68 -26.73 21.30 -5.99
N PRO A 69 -25.92 20.45 -6.66
CA PRO A 69 -25.96 19.00 -6.45
C PRO A 69 -25.54 18.56 -5.05
N TYR A 70 -24.96 19.47 -4.25
CA TYR A 70 -24.59 19.26 -2.85
C TYR A 70 -25.58 19.85 -1.85
N HIS A 71 -26.75 20.31 -2.30
CA HIS A 71 -27.78 20.80 -1.39
C HIS A 71 -28.40 19.62 -0.63
N ALA A 72 -28.01 19.46 0.63
CA ALA A 72 -28.51 18.39 1.49
C ALA A 72 -30.03 18.50 1.74
N TYR A 73 -30.69 17.35 1.86
CA TYR A 73 -32.05 17.24 2.34
C TYR A 73 -32.12 17.73 3.78
N GLY A 74 -33.13 18.56 4.09
CA GLY A 74 -33.25 19.11 5.45
C GLY A 74 -32.27 20.23 5.79
N ALA A 75 -31.50 20.74 4.82
CA ALA A 75 -30.54 21.82 5.06
C ALA A 75 -31.17 23.09 5.67
N SER A 76 -32.45 23.36 5.42
CA SER A 76 -33.18 24.49 6.03
C SER A 76 -33.63 24.27 7.48
N SER A 77 -33.63 23.02 7.95
CA SER A 77 -33.98 22.64 9.33
C SER A 77 -32.76 22.42 10.23
N ALA A 78 -31.55 22.44 9.65
CA ALA A 78 -30.29 22.21 10.36
C ALA A 78 -29.64 23.50 10.90
N SER A 79 -30.38 24.60 11.04
CA SER A 79 -29.86 25.90 11.51
C SER A 79 -29.21 25.85 12.90
N PHE A 80 -29.49 24.82 13.69
CA PHE A 80 -28.82 24.59 14.98
C PHE A 80 -27.34 24.19 14.83
N PHE A 81 -26.92 23.73 13.65
CA PHE A 81 -25.56 23.28 13.34
C PHE A 81 -24.80 24.27 12.44
N THR A 82 -25.39 25.43 12.12
CA THR A 82 -24.75 26.47 11.31
C THR A 82 -24.14 27.54 12.21
N ASN A 83 -22.91 27.96 11.91
CA ASN A 83 -22.25 29.07 12.59
C ASN A 83 -22.44 30.36 11.76
N GLU A 84 -23.20 31.32 12.29
CA GLU A 84 -23.53 32.59 11.60
C GLU A 84 -22.43 33.67 11.76
N ASP A 85 -21.41 33.45 12.60
CA ASP A 85 -20.43 34.49 12.99
C ASP A 85 -19.29 34.75 11.97
N ALA A 86 -19.37 34.23 10.75
CA ALA A 86 -18.27 34.30 9.79
C ALA A 86 -18.13 35.63 9.02
N GLU A 87 -19.18 36.46 8.97
CA GLU A 87 -19.19 37.66 8.10
C GLU A 87 -18.47 38.88 8.69
N GLU A 88 -18.23 38.95 10.01
CA GLU A 88 -17.66 40.17 10.63
C GLU A 88 -16.12 40.17 10.77
N LEU A 89 -15.44 39.04 10.49
CA LEU A 89 -14.01 38.88 10.81
C LEU A 89 -13.05 39.54 9.80
N SER A 90 -13.52 39.93 8.60
CA SER A 90 -12.67 40.63 7.62
C SER A 90 -12.37 42.09 7.99
N SER A 91 -13.04 42.61 9.04
CA SER A 91 -12.86 43.97 9.53
C SER A 91 -11.61 44.15 10.41
N PHE A 92 -11.01 43.05 10.88
CA PHE A 92 -9.85 43.09 11.76
C PHE A 92 -8.54 43.18 10.96
N SER A 93 -7.76 44.25 11.19
CA SER A 93 -6.38 44.35 10.71
C SER A 93 -5.41 43.79 11.74
N VAL A 94 -4.46 42.94 11.32
CA VAL A 94 -3.36 42.50 12.18
C VAL A 94 -2.37 43.64 12.38
N VAL A 95 -2.23 44.12 13.62
CA VAL A 95 -1.26 45.15 13.98
C VAL A 95 0.08 44.48 14.27
N ASP A 96 1.10 44.79 13.47
CA ASP A 96 2.46 44.34 13.74
C ASP A 96 2.98 45.00 15.03
N ASN A 97 3.28 44.18 16.04
CA ASN A 97 3.79 44.63 17.33
C ASN A 97 5.29 44.32 17.49
N ALA A 98 5.99 44.09 16.38
CA ALA A 98 7.44 44.04 16.37
C ALA A 98 8.01 45.43 16.75
N LYS A 99 8.26 45.60 18.05
CA LYS A 99 9.12 46.67 18.57
C LYS A 99 10.39 46.70 17.72
N ASN A 100 10.63 47.82 17.05
CA ASN A 100 11.87 48.19 16.36
C ASN A 100 13.10 47.54 17.01
N ALA A 101 13.47 46.35 16.55
CA ALA A 101 14.66 45.65 16.99
C ALA A 101 15.78 46.08 16.06
N ASN A 102 16.69 46.88 16.64
CA ASN A 102 17.93 47.34 16.04
C ASN A 102 18.55 46.34 15.06
N LYS A 103 18.79 46.80 13.83
CA LYS A 103 19.65 46.14 12.84
C LYS A 103 20.98 45.70 13.46
N PRO A 104 21.31 44.39 13.50
CA PRO A 104 22.67 43.95 13.70
C PRO A 104 23.39 43.89 12.35
N ARG A 105 24.50 44.60 12.32
CA ARG A 105 25.48 44.61 11.25
C ARG A 105 26.19 43.25 11.22
N GLY A 106 25.97 42.45 10.18
CA GLY A 106 26.90 41.39 9.75
C GLY A 106 26.52 39.96 10.08
N THR A 107 26.04 39.22 9.08
CA THR A 107 26.74 38.02 8.58
C THR A 107 26.17 37.66 7.22
N ALA A 108 27.09 37.49 6.28
CA ALA A 108 26.81 37.33 4.87
C ALA A 108 26.54 35.86 4.53
N THR A 109 25.45 35.59 3.81
CA THR A 109 25.36 34.50 2.82
C THR A 109 24.29 34.84 1.78
N VAL A 110 24.50 35.93 1.04
CA VAL A 110 23.92 36.08 -0.30
C VAL A 110 25.03 35.75 -1.29
N LEU A 111 24.82 34.69 -2.06
CA LEU A 111 25.59 34.35 -3.25
C LEU A 111 25.35 35.44 -4.31
N LYS A 112 26.05 36.57 -4.17
CA LYS A 112 26.26 37.54 -5.25
C LYS A 112 27.55 37.16 -5.96
N THR A 113 27.39 36.65 -7.17
CA THR A 113 28.38 36.61 -8.24
C THR A 113 29.03 37.99 -8.38
N ARG A 114 30.25 38.10 -7.84
CA ARG A 114 31.12 39.26 -8.02
C ARG A 114 32.27 38.84 -8.94
N GLY A 115 32.03 39.01 -10.24
CA GLY A 115 33.07 39.18 -11.24
C GLY A 115 32.79 40.50 -11.93
N GLY A 116 33.25 41.61 -11.34
CA GLY A 116 33.14 42.93 -11.92
C GLY A 116 34.45 43.67 -11.78
N ALA A 117 35.02 44.09 -12.91
CA ALA A 117 35.68 45.38 -13.06
C ALA A 117 35.81 45.71 -14.58
N PRO A 118 35.27 46.85 -15.04
CA PRO A 118 35.61 47.42 -16.33
C PRO A 118 36.66 48.52 -16.15
N ARG A 119 37.77 48.49 -16.93
CA ARG A 119 38.41 49.68 -17.52
C ARG A 119 39.65 49.33 -18.36
N GLY A 120 39.57 49.78 -19.61
CA GLY A 120 40.58 50.16 -20.61
C GLY A 120 42.07 49.85 -20.41
N GLY A 121 42.68 49.42 -21.52
CA GLY A 121 44.12 49.52 -21.76
C GLY A 121 44.59 48.67 -22.94
N SER A 122 44.73 49.30 -24.11
CA SER A 122 45.40 48.72 -25.29
C SER A 122 46.83 48.28 -24.98
N PHE A 123 47.21 47.08 -25.42
CA PHE A 123 48.50 46.90 -26.08
C PHE A 123 48.48 45.70 -27.03
N ALA A 124 49.20 45.88 -28.13
CA ALA A 124 49.19 45.09 -29.35
C ALA A 124 50.28 44.01 -29.39
N GLY A 125 50.08 43.04 -30.30
CA GLY A 125 51.11 42.15 -30.87
C GLY A 125 51.20 40.78 -30.19
N ARG A 126 51.38 39.64 -30.87
CA ARG A 126 51.77 39.36 -32.27
C ARG A 126 51.67 37.84 -32.51
N GLY A 127 51.31 37.42 -33.73
CA GLY A 127 51.40 36.04 -34.27
C GLY A 127 50.03 35.48 -34.66
N GLY A 128 49.60 35.41 -35.94
CA GLY A 128 50.20 34.70 -37.08
C GLY A 128 49.76 33.22 -37.00
N SER A 129 48.98 32.59 -37.90
CA SER A 129 49.02 32.60 -39.36
C SER A 129 47.80 31.86 -39.96
N GLN A 130 47.32 32.35 -41.11
CA GLN A 130 46.79 31.66 -42.30
C GLN A 130 45.91 30.39 -42.21
N ARG A 131 44.66 30.53 -42.66
CA ARG A 131 43.99 29.83 -43.80
C ARG A 131 42.50 30.22 -43.74
N GLY A 132 41.86 30.84 -44.73
CA GLY A 132 41.97 30.69 -46.17
C GLY A 132 40.66 30.08 -46.67
N GLY A 133 39.65 30.91 -46.95
CA GLY A 133 38.30 30.49 -47.37
C GLY A 133 38.22 30.06 -48.84
N ARG A 134 37.19 29.26 -49.15
CA ARG A 134 36.63 28.99 -50.50
C ARG A 134 35.23 28.37 -50.34
N PHE A 135 34.44 28.43 -51.42
CA PHE A 135 33.01 28.08 -51.63
C PHE A 135 32.07 29.28 -51.42
N GLN A 136 31.86 30.16 -52.41
CA GLN A 136 31.34 30.05 -53.80
C GLN A 136 29.81 30.04 -53.87
N ASN A 137 29.32 31.19 -54.38
CA ASN A 137 27.98 31.46 -54.90
C ASN A 137 27.55 30.46 -55.99
N GLN A 138 26.26 30.11 -55.98
CA GLN A 138 25.50 29.89 -57.21
C GLN A 138 24.03 30.36 -57.02
N PRO A 139 23.50 31.24 -57.89
CA PRO A 139 22.10 31.63 -57.90
C PRO A 139 21.35 31.04 -59.12
N GLY A 140 20.07 30.66 -58.95
CA GLY A 140 19.13 30.58 -60.08
C GLY A 140 18.01 29.52 -60.00
N ARG A 141 16.76 30.04 -59.95
CA ARG A 141 15.48 29.57 -60.58
C ARG A 141 15.00 28.13 -60.25
N GLY A 142 13.78 27.85 -59.79
CA GLY A 142 12.48 28.56 -59.76
C GLY A 142 11.44 27.70 -58.99
N PRO A 143 10.14 28.11 -58.96
CA PRO A 143 9.24 27.93 -57.81
C PRO A 143 8.16 26.85 -57.98
N VAL A 144 7.50 26.43 -56.89
CA VAL A 144 6.03 26.17 -56.73
C VAL A 144 5.75 25.35 -55.45
N GLY A 145 4.80 25.85 -54.63
CA GLY A 145 4.07 25.12 -53.56
C GLY A 145 4.85 24.90 -52.26
N GLY A 146 4.46 25.36 -51.07
CA GLY A 146 3.17 25.79 -50.57
C GLY A 146 2.94 25.13 -49.22
N GLN A 147 3.41 25.74 -48.13
CA GLN A 147 2.70 25.81 -46.83
C GLN A 147 3.57 26.51 -45.78
N ARG A 148 3.03 27.62 -45.30
CA ARG A 148 3.50 28.41 -44.16
C ARG A 148 3.19 27.62 -42.89
N GLY A 149 4.22 27.33 -42.10
CA GLY A 149 4.11 26.97 -40.68
C GLY A 149 5.31 27.57 -39.93
N PRO A 150 5.13 28.52 -39.00
CA PRO A 150 6.25 29.18 -38.35
C PRO A 150 6.68 28.42 -37.09
N ASN A 151 7.97 28.04 -37.05
CA ASN A 151 8.88 27.98 -35.88
C ASN A 151 8.37 27.42 -34.52
N PRO A 152 9.02 26.39 -33.95
CA PRO A 152 9.06 26.20 -32.50
C PRO A 152 10.45 26.58 -31.97
N ARG A 153 10.66 27.88 -31.72
CA ARG A 153 11.64 28.35 -30.73
C ARG A 153 10.84 28.92 -29.56
N PHE A 154 11.16 28.50 -28.34
CA PHE A 154 10.59 28.91 -27.04
C PHE A 154 9.33 28.17 -26.56
N GLY A 155 9.57 27.02 -25.94
CA GLY A 155 8.69 26.44 -24.92
C GLY A 155 9.48 26.19 -23.65
N LYS A 156 9.85 27.26 -22.92
CA LYS A 156 10.18 27.12 -21.49
C LYS A 156 8.91 26.60 -20.84
N SER A 157 8.89 25.29 -20.56
CA SER A 157 7.89 24.63 -19.74
C SER A 157 7.70 25.47 -18.48
N LYS A 158 6.55 26.17 -18.40
CA LYS A 158 6.08 26.79 -17.18
C LYS A 158 5.89 25.65 -16.19
N PHE A 159 6.83 25.54 -15.25
CA PHE A 159 6.69 24.77 -14.02
C PHE A 159 5.34 25.17 -13.42
N GLY A 160 4.34 24.31 -13.61
CA GLY A 160 2.95 24.65 -13.36
C GLY A 160 2.68 24.57 -11.87
N TRP A 161 2.14 25.65 -11.32
CA TRP A 161 1.52 25.73 -10.00
C TRP A 161 0.40 24.68 -9.77
N ARG A 162 0.06 23.85 -10.77
CA ARG A 162 -0.87 22.72 -10.68
C ARG A 162 -0.33 21.51 -9.94
N ASP A 163 0.99 21.37 -9.78
CA ASP A 163 1.56 20.22 -9.06
C ASP A 163 1.57 20.41 -7.54
N PHE A 164 1.44 21.65 -7.05
CA PHE A 164 1.30 21.93 -5.61
C PHE A 164 -0.12 21.69 -5.08
N ASP A 165 -1.11 21.64 -5.97
CA ASP A 165 -2.54 21.61 -5.64
C ASP A 165 -3.15 20.20 -5.71
N LYS A 166 -2.30 19.16 -5.61
CA LYS A 166 -2.78 17.80 -5.40
C LYS A 166 -3.08 17.66 -3.91
N PRO A 167 -4.35 17.64 -3.46
CA PRO A 167 -4.65 17.33 -2.07
C PRO A 167 -3.97 16.01 -1.74
N GLN A 168 -3.21 15.95 -0.65
CA GLN A 168 -2.70 14.68 -0.16
C GLN A 168 -3.91 13.75 -0.03
N ARG A 169 -3.92 12.67 -0.81
CA ARG A 169 -5.01 11.70 -0.77
C ARG A 169 -5.03 11.11 0.63
N ILE A 170 -6.01 11.54 1.43
CA ILE A 170 -6.23 11.02 2.78
C ILE A 170 -6.64 9.57 2.61
N ARG A 171 -5.81 8.65 3.12
CA ARG A 171 -6.13 7.23 3.17
C ARG A 171 -6.98 6.96 4.41
N ASN A 172 -7.89 6.01 4.31
CA ASN A 172 -8.63 5.50 5.45
C ASN A 172 -7.75 4.56 6.26
N ALA A 173 -7.94 4.52 7.59
CA ALA A 173 -7.25 3.52 8.41
C ALA A 173 -7.72 2.09 8.03
N SER A 174 -6.89 1.09 8.30
CA SER A 174 -7.27 -0.31 8.03
C SER A 174 -8.27 -0.85 9.04
N VAL A 175 -8.29 -0.27 10.25
CA VAL A 175 -9.20 -0.58 11.34
C VAL A 175 -9.75 0.73 11.91
N ASP A 176 -11.04 0.73 12.25
CA ASP A 176 -11.70 1.87 12.89
C ASP A 176 -11.24 1.97 14.35
N ILE A 177 -10.42 2.98 14.63
CA ILE A 177 -9.93 3.27 15.98
C ILE A 177 -10.96 4.15 16.67
N THR A 178 -11.58 3.63 17.71
CA THR A 178 -12.58 4.33 18.53
C THR A 178 -11.93 5.01 19.73
N ASP A 179 -12.63 5.98 20.34
CA ASP A 179 -12.08 6.82 21.44
C ASP A 179 -11.73 6.03 22.72
N ASP A 180 -12.25 4.82 22.87
CA ASP A 180 -11.98 3.88 23.95
C ASP A 180 -10.68 3.08 23.76
N TRP A 181 -10.03 3.18 22.59
CA TRP A 181 -8.72 2.57 22.37
C TRP A 181 -7.62 3.38 23.04
N THR A 182 -6.75 2.69 23.77
CA THR A 182 -5.60 3.33 24.41
C THR A 182 -4.38 3.24 23.49
N GLU A 183 -3.85 4.37 23.04
CA GLU A 183 -2.56 4.42 22.35
C GLU A 183 -1.44 4.08 23.35
N ILE A 184 -0.62 3.08 23.01
CA ILE A 184 0.50 2.63 23.85
C ILE A 184 1.78 3.31 23.44
N GLN A 185 2.07 3.29 22.14
CA GLN A 185 3.32 3.78 21.59
C GLN A 185 3.17 4.06 20.09
N GLU A 186 3.78 5.16 19.65
CA GLU A 186 4.01 5.49 18.25
C GLU A 186 5.51 5.34 17.95
N ILE A 187 5.83 4.72 16.80
CA ILE A 187 7.20 4.53 16.33
C ILE A 187 7.27 5.01 14.88
N THR A 188 8.13 5.98 14.62
CA THR A 188 8.32 6.54 13.28
C THR A 188 9.21 5.64 12.43
N TYR A 189 9.07 5.72 11.10
CA TYR A 189 9.95 4.97 10.18
C TYR A 189 11.43 5.37 10.36
N SER A 190 11.71 6.61 10.76
CA SER A 190 13.07 7.11 11.00
C SER A 190 13.77 6.42 12.17
N GLU A 191 13.01 5.99 13.17
CA GLU A 191 13.50 5.22 14.31
C GLU A 191 13.67 3.75 13.91
N MET A 192 12.68 3.19 13.21
CA MET A 192 12.72 1.80 12.72
C MET A 192 13.89 1.53 11.79
N GLN A 193 14.27 2.49 10.93
CA GLN A 193 15.42 2.36 10.02
C GLN A 193 16.77 2.25 10.75
N LYS A 194 16.85 2.66 12.02
CA LYS A 194 18.08 2.58 12.82
C LYS A 194 18.21 1.27 13.58
N LEU A 195 17.14 0.49 13.67
CA LEU A 195 17.14 -0.79 14.38
C LEU A 195 17.97 -1.81 13.59
N SER A 196 18.65 -2.70 14.31
CA SER A 196 19.38 -3.82 13.72
C SER A 196 19.50 -4.92 14.78
N TYR A 197 19.26 -6.15 14.38
CA TYR A 197 19.42 -7.33 15.23
C TYR A 197 19.82 -8.51 14.35
N ASP A 198 20.88 -9.22 14.74
CA ASP A 198 21.39 -10.36 13.99
C ASP A 198 20.75 -11.64 14.53
N VAL A 199 20.22 -12.49 13.64
CA VAL A 199 19.51 -13.71 14.01
C VAL A 199 20.09 -14.87 13.23
N ALA A 200 20.45 -15.94 13.95
CA ALA A 200 20.92 -17.18 13.34
C ALA A 200 19.86 -17.80 12.43
N GLN A 201 20.30 -18.63 11.48
CA GLN A 201 19.39 -19.33 10.58
C GLN A 201 18.43 -20.22 11.38
N GLY A 202 17.14 -20.13 11.08
CA GLY A 202 16.11 -20.92 11.75
C GLY A 202 16.26 -22.41 11.46
N VAL A 203 16.00 -23.23 12.46
CA VAL A 203 16.03 -24.69 12.36
C VAL A 203 14.66 -25.17 11.88
N GLU A 204 14.62 -25.99 10.83
CA GLU A 204 13.40 -26.64 10.36
C GLU A 204 12.92 -27.66 11.39
N ILE A 205 11.66 -27.53 11.81
CA ILE A 205 10.99 -28.46 12.73
C ILE A 205 10.35 -29.57 11.91
N ASP A 206 9.54 -29.18 10.93
CA ASP A 206 8.73 -30.09 10.14
C ASP A 206 8.18 -29.43 8.87
N THR A 207 7.83 -30.25 7.88
CA THR A 207 7.26 -29.83 6.61
C THR A 207 5.98 -30.61 6.29
N TYR A 208 4.95 -29.90 5.86
CA TYR A 208 3.62 -30.43 5.53
C TYR A 208 3.21 -30.00 4.12
N GLY A 209 2.29 -30.74 3.51
CA GLY A 209 1.76 -30.48 2.18
C GLY A 209 2.50 -31.25 1.08
N ASP A 210 2.26 -30.82 -0.15
CA ASP A 210 2.77 -31.42 -1.37
C ASP A 210 3.45 -30.34 -2.21
N LEU A 211 4.43 -30.73 -3.04
CA LEU A 211 5.01 -29.89 -4.07
C LEU A 211 5.01 -30.61 -5.41
N PHE A 212 4.75 -29.86 -6.48
CA PHE A 212 4.90 -30.32 -7.86
C PHE A 212 6.06 -29.60 -8.56
N PRO A 213 6.63 -30.19 -9.63
CA PRO A 213 7.64 -29.53 -10.43
C PRO A 213 7.07 -28.31 -11.17
N TYR A 214 7.87 -27.25 -11.23
CA TYR A 214 7.60 -26.06 -12.02
C TYR A 214 7.65 -26.35 -13.52
N ASP A 215 6.65 -25.87 -14.26
CA ASP A 215 6.56 -25.98 -15.70
C ASP A 215 7.49 -24.95 -16.38
N ARG A 216 8.62 -25.45 -16.88
CA ARG A 216 9.63 -24.65 -17.58
C ARG A 216 9.13 -23.99 -18.88
N LYS A 217 7.91 -24.26 -19.37
CA LYS A 217 7.35 -23.54 -20.53
C LYS A 217 7.27 -22.02 -20.29
N PHE A 218 7.10 -21.60 -19.04
CA PHE A 218 7.00 -20.18 -18.66
C PHE A 218 8.35 -19.44 -18.69
N ASP A 219 9.48 -20.17 -18.65
CA ASP A 219 10.81 -19.59 -18.78
C ASP A 219 11.18 -19.26 -20.25
N ARG A 220 10.41 -19.76 -21.23
CA ARG A 220 10.69 -19.56 -22.65
C ARG A 220 10.44 -18.10 -23.04
N THR A 221 11.42 -17.50 -23.71
CA THR A 221 11.29 -16.14 -24.26
C THR A 221 10.22 -16.10 -25.36
N ASN A 222 9.51 -14.97 -25.45
CA ASN A 222 8.39 -14.76 -26.39
C ASN A 222 7.19 -15.74 -26.23
N ASN A 223 7.11 -16.51 -25.14
CA ASN A 223 6.01 -17.44 -24.91
C ASN A 223 4.88 -16.79 -24.09
N ILE A 224 4.06 -15.96 -24.74
CA ILE A 224 2.88 -15.37 -24.10
C ILE A 224 1.84 -16.46 -23.87
N THR A 225 1.58 -16.79 -22.60
CA THR A 225 0.66 -17.87 -22.22
C THR A 225 -0.59 -17.28 -21.59
N LYS A 226 -1.78 -17.70 -22.04
CA LYS A 226 -3.04 -17.32 -21.41
C LYS A 226 -3.12 -17.95 -20.01
N LEU A 227 -3.45 -17.15 -19.01
CA LEU A 227 -3.63 -17.62 -17.64
C LEU A 227 -5.02 -18.25 -17.51
N ALA A 228 -5.08 -19.56 -17.19
CA ALA A 228 -6.35 -20.24 -16.97
C ALA A 228 -6.85 -20.00 -15.55
N HIS A 229 -8.17 -19.87 -15.39
CA HIS A 229 -8.80 -19.82 -14.06
C HIS A 229 -8.96 -21.24 -13.55
N LEU A 230 -8.10 -21.62 -12.61
CA LEU A 230 -8.13 -22.94 -11.99
C LEU A 230 -8.75 -22.78 -10.61
N GLY A 231 -9.94 -23.33 -10.40
CA GLY A 231 -10.72 -23.20 -9.16
C GLY A 231 -10.12 -24.01 -8.01
N ARG A 232 -8.98 -23.54 -7.48
CA ARG A 232 -8.28 -24.16 -6.34
C ARG A 232 -8.68 -23.51 -5.02
N THR A 233 -8.81 -24.31 -3.98
CA THR A 233 -9.05 -23.85 -2.60
C THR A 233 -7.74 -23.34 -2.01
N VAL A 234 -7.74 -22.11 -1.49
CA VAL A 234 -6.58 -21.48 -0.85
C VAL A 234 -6.88 -21.28 0.63
N PHE A 235 -5.96 -21.70 1.50
CA PHE A 235 -6.08 -21.55 2.94
C PHE A 235 -5.26 -20.36 3.42
N ASN A 236 -5.93 -19.27 3.80
CA ASN A 236 -5.31 -18.08 4.39
C ASN A 236 -5.40 -18.13 5.93
N THR A 237 -5.12 -19.28 6.55
CA THR A 237 -5.26 -19.51 8.00
C THR A 237 -4.31 -18.60 8.79
N THR A 238 -4.84 -17.88 9.78
CA THR A 238 -4.02 -17.06 10.71
C THR A 238 -3.25 -17.94 11.71
N THR A 239 -2.34 -17.36 12.48
CA THR A 239 -1.45 -18.10 13.38
C THR A 239 -2.19 -18.84 14.50
N SER A 240 -3.14 -18.19 15.18
CA SER A 240 -3.83 -18.79 16.33
C SER A 240 -4.81 -19.90 15.95
N GLU A 241 -5.26 -19.94 14.70
CA GLU A 241 -6.16 -20.97 14.14
C GLU A 241 -5.39 -22.16 13.54
N ASP A 242 -4.07 -22.04 13.43
CA ASP A 242 -3.23 -23.09 12.86
C ASP A 242 -3.06 -24.25 13.87
N PRO A 243 -3.49 -25.48 13.53
CA PRO A 243 -3.48 -26.60 14.45
C PRO A 243 -2.06 -27.04 14.82
N ILE A 244 -1.09 -26.87 13.92
CA ILE A 244 0.32 -27.21 14.18
C ILE A 244 0.92 -26.15 15.12
N MET A 245 0.62 -24.87 14.92
CA MET A 245 1.02 -23.82 15.86
C MET A 245 0.44 -24.04 17.26
N GLN A 246 -0.83 -24.44 17.36
CA GLN A 246 -1.46 -24.78 18.63
C GLN A 246 -0.80 -25.97 19.31
N GLU A 247 -0.36 -26.98 18.56
CA GLU A 247 0.40 -28.11 19.09
C GLU A 247 1.77 -27.67 19.60
N LEU A 248 2.52 -26.90 18.81
CA LEU A 248 3.84 -26.37 19.17
C LEU A 248 3.78 -25.39 20.34
N ALA A 249 2.65 -24.73 20.56
CA ALA A 249 2.40 -23.83 21.69
C ALA A 249 2.22 -24.56 23.02
N LYS A 250 2.01 -25.88 23.04
CA LYS A 250 1.98 -26.66 24.28
C LYS A 250 3.34 -26.74 24.96
N ASP A 251 4.43 -26.55 24.21
CA ASP A 251 5.78 -26.44 24.76
C ASP A 251 6.01 -25.01 25.27
N PRO A 252 6.15 -24.79 26.59
CA PRO A 252 6.35 -23.47 27.17
C PRO A 252 7.67 -22.81 26.75
N ALA A 253 8.63 -23.56 26.18
CA ALA A 253 9.85 -22.99 25.63
C ALA A 253 9.56 -22.16 24.36
N ASN A 254 8.45 -22.41 23.66
CA ASN A 254 8.04 -21.66 22.48
C ASN A 254 7.17 -20.48 22.90
N ARG A 255 7.63 -19.26 22.60
CA ARG A 255 7.05 -18.02 23.15
C ARG A 255 6.42 -17.14 22.10
N ILE A 256 6.85 -17.21 20.85
CA ILE A 256 6.34 -16.35 19.78
C ILE A 256 5.86 -17.22 18.63
N PHE A 257 4.63 -16.97 18.16
CA PHE A 257 4.03 -17.68 17.03
C PHE A 257 3.60 -16.66 15.98
N ILE A 258 3.98 -16.89 14.72
CA ILE A 258 3.71 -15.97 13.61
C ILE A 258 3.79 -16.68 12.25
N THR A 259 3.14 -16.15 11.22
CA THR A 259 3.34 -16.58 9.82
C THR A 259 4.30 -15.65 9.07
N ASP A 260 4.92 -16.16 8.00
CA ASP A 260 5.78 -15.39 7.11
C ASP A 260 5.11 -14.14 6.52
N THR A 261 3.82 -14.21 6.22
CA THR A 261 3.02 -13.11 5.68
C THR A 261 2.96 -11.93 6.65
N ILE A 262 2.81 -12.22 7.95
CA ILE A 262 2.75 -11.23 9.03
C ILE A 262 4.16 -10.75 9.38
N LEU A 263 5.12 -11.66 9.54
CA LEU A 263 6.50 -11.31 9.87
C LEU A 263 7.15 -10.45 8.78
N SER A 264 6.97 -10.82 7.51
CA SER A 264 7.50 -10.03 6.38
C SER A 264 6.89 -8.63 6.29
N GLN A 265 5.61 -8.46 6.69
CA GLN A 265 4.99 -7.14 6.77
C GLN A 265 5.67 -6.27 7.83
N ILE A 266 5.91 -6.82 9.03
CA ILE A 266 6.60 -6.09 10.10
C ILE A 266 8.04 -5.77 9.70
N MET A 267 8.79 -6.74 9.18
CA MET A 267 10.18 -6.56 8.73
C MET A 267 10.32 -5.53 7.60
N CYS A 268 9.32 -5.43 6.72
CA CYS A 268 9.33 -4.50 5.58
C CYS A 268 8.52 -3.22 5.81
N THR A 269 8.04 -2.95 7.03
CA THR A 269 7.09 -1.85 7.32
C THR A 269 7.55 -0.49 6.81
N THR A 270 8.86 -0.22 6.85
CA THR A 270 9.47 1.06 6.39
C THR A 270 9.31 1.32 4.90
N LYS A 271 8.88 0.31 4.13
CA LYS A 271 8.57 0.40 2.70
C LYS A 271 7.05 0.49 2.45
N SER A 272 6.23 0.26 3.46
CA SER A 272 4.76 0.27 3.34
C SER A 272 4.19 1.69 3.33
N VAL A 273 3.22 1.89 2.46
CA VAL A 273 2.47 3.14 2.27
C VAL A 273 0.96 2.89 2.42
N ALA A 274 0.46 1.70 2.08
CA ALA A 274 -0.91 1.31 2.35
C ALA A 274 -1.09 0.96 3.84
N PRO A 275 -2.19 1.36 4.49
CA PRO A 275 -2.50 1.01 5.87
C PRO A 275 -2.73 -0.49 6.02
N TRP A 276 -2.28 -1.03 7.15
CA TRP A 276 -2.44 -2.43 7.52
C TRP A 276 -2.46 -2.54 9.05
N ASP A 277 -3.01 -3.64 9.56
CA ASP A 277 -3.07 -3.94 10.98
C ASP A 277 -2.74 -5.41 11.25
N ILE A 278 -2.19 -5.67 12.44
CA ILE A 278 -1.83 -6.99 12.97
C ILE A 278 -2.32 -7.04 14.42
N VAL A 279 -3.04 -8.10 14.77
CA VAL A 279 -3.50 -8.37 16.13
C VAL A 279 -2.41 -9.13 16.88
N ILE A 280 -2.05 -8.66 18.06
CA ILE A 280 -1.07 -9.31 18.94
C ILE A 280 -1.81 -9.77 20.19
N THR A 281 -1.85 -11.07 20.42
CA THR A 281 -2.47 -11.65 21.62
C THR A 281 -1.39 -12.14 22.56
N LYS A 282 -1.31 -11.54 23.76
CA LYS A 282 -0.44 -11.98 24.85
C LYS A 282 -1.21 -12.86 25.82
N LYS A 283 -0.71 -14.07 26.05
CA LYS A 283 -1.22 -15.05 27.03
C LYS A 283 -0.05 -15.56 27.86
N GLY A 284 0.10 -15.05 29.09
CA GLY A 284 1.28 -15.25 29.91
C GLY A 284 2.55 -14.82 29.18
N GLU A 285 3.44 -15.78 28.95
CA GLU A 285 4.73 -15.58 28.29
C GLU A 285 4.70 -15.81 26.78
N GLN A 286 3.53 -16.14 26.22
CA GLN A 286 3.34 -16.42 24.81
C GLN A 286 2.68 -15.24 24.06
N LEU A 287 3.18 -14.98 22.86
CA LEU A 287 2.69 -13.99 21.92
C LEU A 287 2.24 -14.66 20.62
N PHE A 288 1.01 -14.39 20.22
CA PHE A 288 0.46 -14.79 18.92
C PHE A 288 0.25 -13.55 18.06
N PHE A 289 0.81 -13.56 16.86
CA PHE A 289 0.62 -12.50 15.88
C PHE A 289 -0.36 -12.97 14.80
N ASP A 290 -1.51 -12.32 14.73
CA ASP A 290 -2.61 -12.71 13.86
C ASP A 290 -2.96 -11.59 12.87
N LYS A 291 -3.47 -11.99 11.70
CA LYS A 291 -4.12 -11.06 10.76
C LYS A 291 -5.63 -11.22 10.87
N ARG A 292 -6.39 -10.15 10.64
CA ARG A 292 -7.85 -10.24 10.52
C ARG A 292 -8.24 -10.93 9.23
N GLU A 293 -9.26 -11.79 9.29
CA GLU A 293 -9.85 -12.42 8.11
C GLU A 293 -10.49 -11.36 7.21
N GLY A 294 -10.15 -11.38 5.91
CA GLY A 294 -10.60 -10.36 4.95
C GLY A 294 -9.95 -8.99 5.16
N GLY A 295 -8.93 -8.90 6.02
CA GLY A 295 -8.17 -7.67 6.24
C GLY A 295 -7.19 -7.36 5.09
N PRO A 296 -6.49 -6.21 5.14
CA PRO A 296 -5.60 -5.78 4.06
C PRO A 296 -4.47 -6.78 3.74
N LEU A 297 -4.05 -7.59 4.71
CA LEU A 297 -2.97 -8.56 4.53
C LEU A 297 -3.35 -9.78 3.68
N ASP A 298 -4.65 -10.01 3.45
CA ASP A 298 -5.14 -11.07 2.55
C ASP A 298 -5.04 -10.69 1.07
N PHE A 299 -4.82 -9.41 0.79
CA PHE A 299 -4.79 -8.87 -0.56
C PHE A 299 -3.40 -8.35 -0.93
N ILE A 300 -3.03 -8.56 -2.18
CA ILE A 300 -1.76 -8.11 -2.74
C ILE A 300 -1.92 -6.67 -3.24
N THR A 301 -1.17 -5.71 -2.69
CA THR A 301 -1.22 -4.31 -3.14
C THR A 301 -0.69 -4.14 -4.57
N VAL A 302 -1.20 -3.16 -5.30
CA VAL A 302 -0.78 -2.82 -6.67
C VAL A 302 -0.37 -1.35 -6.72
N ASP A 303 0.84 -1.08 -7.21
CA ASP A 303 1.39 0.26 -7.37
C ASP A 303 1.39 1.10 -6.08
N GLU A 304 1.51 0.43 -4.92
CA GLU A 304 1.51 1.06 -3.59
C GLU A 304 2.57 2.17 -3.45
N ASN A 305 3.74 1.96 -4.06
CA ASN A 305 4.88 2.87 -4.00
C ASN A 305 5.02 3.73 -5.28
N ALA A 306 4.04 3.67 -6.20
CA ALA A 306 4.03 4.53 -7.36
C ALA A 306 3.86 6.01 -6.97
N ALA A 307 4.30 6.91 -7.85
CA ALA A 307 4.14 8.35 -7.62
C ALA A 307 2.66 8.79 -7.63
N ASP A 308 1.80 8.07 -8.35
CA ASP A 308 0.36 8.23 -8.37
C ASP A 308 -0.29 6.86 -8.15
N PRO A 309 -0.41 6.41 -6.89
CA PRO A 309 -0.98 5.10 -6.58
C PRO A 309 -2.48 5.08 -6.93
N PRO A 310 -3.07 3.90 -7.20
CA PRO A 310 -4.51 3.77 -7.43
C PRO A 310 -5.33 4.39 -6.30
N ALA A 311 -6.39 5.10 -6.65
CA ALA A 311 -7.28 5.71 -5.66
C ALA A 311 -8.24 4.69 -5.06
N ASP A 312 -8.57 4.88 -3.78
CA ASP A 312 -9.76 4.25 -3.21
C ASP A 312 -11.01 4.83 -3.88
N SER A 313 -11.97 3.97 -4.18
CA SER A 313 -13.20 4.35 -4.86
C SER A 313 -14.34 3.51 -4.32
N THR A 314 -15.43 4.18 -3.93
CA THR A 314 -16.69 3.52 -3.55
C THR A 314 -17.49 3.08 -4.77
N ASP A 315 -17.13 3.57 -5.97
CA ASP A 315 -17.75 3.14 -7.22
C ASP A 315 -17.37 1.70 -7.52
N LYS A 316 -18.38 0.82 -7.52
CA LYS A 316 -18.23 -0.62 -7.77
C LYS A 316 -17.85 -0.92 -9.22
N ASP A 317 -18.18 -0.02 -10.15
CA ASP A 317 -17.87 -0.19 -11.57
C ASP A 317 -16.41 0.18 -11.90
N ASN A 318 -15.72 0.83 -10.95
CA ASN A 318 -14.32 1.18 -11.10
C ASN A 318 -13.40 -0.02 -10.85
N ILE A 319 -13.14 -0.80 -11.91
CA ILE A 319 -12.22 -1.96 -11.89
C ILE A 319 -10.76 -1.61 -11.55
N ASN A 320 -10.41 -0.32 -11.52
CA ASN A 320 -9.05 0.17 -11.25
C ASN A 320 -8.96 0.88 -9.89
N SER A 321 -9.91 0.66 -8.98
CA SER A 321 -9.76 1.07 -7.58
C SER A 321 -8.67 0.24 -6.90
N SER A 322 -8.02 0.81 -5.87
CA SER A 322 -6.98 0.13 -5.10
C SER A 322 -7.43 -1.27 -4.61
N ALA A 323 -8.64 -1.35 -4.04
CA ALA A 323 -9.23 -2.61 -3.59
C ALA A 323 -9.45 -3.60 -4.74
N ASN A 324 -10.07 -3.18 -5.86
CA ASN A 324 -10.35 -4.06 -7.00
C ASN A 324 -9.07 -4.58 -7.67
N LEU A 325 -8.04 -3.74 -7.77
CA LEU A 325 -6.72 -4.16 -8.24
C LEU A 325 -6.06 -5.14 -7.27
N GLY A 326 -6.25 -4.96 -5.96
CA GLY A 326 -5.75 -5.90 -4.95
C GLY A 326 -6.41 -7.27 -5.03
N PHE A 327 -7.73 -7.32 -5.22
CA PHE A 327 -8.47 -8.56 -5.48
C PHE A 327 -7.97 -9.25 -6.76
N GLU A 328 -7.86 -8.49 -7.86
CA GLU A 328 -7.37 -9.01 -9.14
C GLU A 328 -5.94 -9.57 -9.02
N ALA A 329 -5.02 -8.82 -8.39
CA ALA A 329 -3.63 -9.25 -8.22
C ALA A 329 -3.53 -10.55 -7.40
N THR A 330 -4.38 -10.69 -6.39
CA THR A 330 -4.44 -11.90 -5.55
C THR A 330 -4.91 -13.11 -6.36
N LEU A 331 -5.98 -12.96 -7.16
CA LEU A 331 -6.47 -14.01 -8.05
C LEU A 331 -5.44 -14.39 -9.13
N ILE A 332 -4.74 -13.41 -9.71
CA ILE A 332 -3.67 -13.66 -10.68
C ILE A 332 -2.56 -14.52 -10.06
N ASN A 333 -2.14 -14.22 -8.81
CA ASN A 333 -1.08 -14.98 -8.14
C ASN A 333 -1.53 -16.42 -7.87
N GLN A 334 -2.75 -16.64 -7.37
CA GLN A 334 -3.30 -17.98 -7.13
C GLN A 334 -3.42 -18.80 -8.43
N ASN A 335 -3.96 -18.18 -9.48
CA ASN A 335 -4.05 -18.82 -10.79
C ASN A 335 -2.66 -19.14 -11.34
N PHE A 336 -1.69 -18.25 -11.22
CA PHE A 336 -0.34 -18.52 -11.72
C PHE A 336 0.33 -19.66 -10.97
N ALA A 337 0.24 -19.71 -9.65
CA ALA A 337 0.76 -20.82 -8.85
C ALA A 337 0.20 -22.17 -9.33
N SER A 338 -1.09 -22.22 -9.66
CA SER A 338 -1.72 -23.43 -10.23
C SER A 338 -1.27 -23.74 -11.67
N ASN A 339 -1.16 -22.72 -12.52
CA ASN A 339 -0.83 -22.90 -13.94
C ASN A 339 0.65 -23.23 -14.17
N ALA A 340 1.53 -22.79 -13.25
CA ALA A 340 2.97 -22.86 -13.37
C ALA A 340 3.58 -24.17 -12.83
N ILE A 341 2.76 -25.12 -12.41
CA ILE A 341 3.20 -26.46 -11.97
C ILE A 341 2.72 -27.54 -12.94
N THR A 342 3.42 -28.67 -12.96
CA THR A 342 3.02 -29.87 -13.69
C THR A 342 2.47 -30.91 -12.72
N GLU A 343 1.15 -31.06 -12.68
CA GLU A 343 0.45 -32.02 -11.81
C GLU A 343 0.54 -33.46 -12.36
N ASP A 344 1.74 -34.03 -12.36
CA ASP A 344 1.94 -35.47 -12.56
C ASP A 344 2.13 -36.16 -11.20
N PRO A 345 1.24 -37.09 -10.80
CA PRO A 345 1.39 -37.83 -9.54
C PRO A 345 2.75 -38.51 -9.35
N LYS A 346 3.46 -38.83 -10.44
CA LYS A 346 4.80 -39.46 -10.37
C LYS A 346 5.91 -38.49 -10.00
N SER A 347 5.70 -37.19 -10.23
CA SER A 347 6.70 -36.15 -9.95
C SER A 347 6.37 -35.34 -8.70
N LYS A 348 5.22 -35.63 -8.07
CA LYS A 348 4.79 -35.06 -6.80
C LYS A 348 5.74 -35.48 -5.68
N VAL A 349 6.18 -34.51 -4.88
CA VAL A 349 6.87 -34.74 -3.62
C VAL A 349 5.89 -34.46 -2.50
N SER A 350 5.56 -35.50 -1.72
CA SER A 350 4.67 -35.41 -0.57
C SER A 350 5.44 -35.41 0.73
N TYR A 351 5.10 -34.49 1.62
CA TYR A 351 5.58 -34.45 3.00
C TYR A 351 4.50 -35.00 3.93
N LYS A 352 4.34 -34.42 5.13
CA LYS A 352 3.20 -34.73 6.00
C LYS A 352 1.91 -34.17 5.41
N ALA A 353 0.76 -34.71 5.80
CA ALA A 353 -0.54 -34.28 5.27
C ALA A 353 -0.78 -32.78 5.49
N ASN A 354 -1.44 -32.11 4.56
CA ASN A 354 -1.77 -30.69 4.70
C ASN A 354 -2.60 -30.47 5.98
N PRO A 355 -2.17 -29.60 6.92
CA PRO A 355 -2.82 -29.43 8.22
C PRO A 355 -4.19 -28.75 8.15
N PHE A 356 -4.53 -28.12 7.02
CA PHE A 356 -5.76 -27.34 6.84
C PHE A 356 -6.82 -28.07 6.01
N SER A 357 -6.45 -29.16 5.33
CA SER A 357 -7.34 -29.88 4.42
C SER A 357 -7.57 -31.32 4.89
N ASN A 358 -8.84 -31.72 4.92
CA ASN A 358 -9.25 -33.11 5.17
C ASN A 358 -9.23 -33.93 3.87
N ASN A 359 -8.09 -33.99 3.18
CA ASN A 359 -7.88 -34.71 1.90
C ASN A 359 -8.65 -34.18 0.69
N ASP A 360 -8.99 -32.89 0.64
CA ASP A 360 -9.61 -32.32 -0.56
C ASP A 360 -8.59 -32.22 -1.71
N SER A 361 -8.98 -32.71 -2.89
CA SER A 361 -8.10 -32.79 -4.08
C SER A 361 -7.95 -31.46 -4.82
N ASN A 362 -8.82 -30.50 -4.55
CA ASN A 362 -8.84 -29.19 -5.22
C ASN A 362 -8.03 -28.12 -4.49
N VAL A 363 -7.20 -28.46 -3.51
CA VAL A 363 -6.39 -27.48 -2.77
C VAL A 363 -5.25 -26.97 -3.65
N LEU A 364 -4.94 -25.68 -3.55
CA LEU A 364 -3.77 -25.09 -4.18
C LEU A 364 -2.51 -25.73 -3.59
N CYS A 365 -1.62 -26.21 -4.45
CA CYS A 365 -0.43 -26.91 -4.01
C CYS A 365 0.55 -25.96 -3.31
N HIS A 366 0.85 -26.26 -2.04
CA HIS A 366 1.88 -25.62 -1.25
C HIS A 366 2.47 -26.61 -0.25
N ALA A 367 3.73 -26.38 0.12
CA ALA A 367 4.30 -26.94 1.32
C ALA A 367 4.46 -25.88 2.41
N TYR A 368 4.02 -26.21 3.62
CA TYR A 368 4.18 -25.40 4.82
C TYR A 368 5.37 -25.93 5.62
N LYS A 369 6.38 -25.09 5.81
CA LYS A 369 7.52 -25.40 6.68
C LYS A 369 7.36 -24.66 8.00
N TYR A 370 7.56 -25.36 9.12
CA TYR A 370 7.60 -24.77 10.45
C TYR A 370 9.05 -24.66 10.90
N LYS A 371 9.48 -23.44 11.23
CA LYS A 371 10.87 -23.14 11.60
C LYS A 371 10.96 -22.49 12.97
N LYS A 372 12.01 -22.84 13.71
CA LYS A 372 12.33 -22.30 15.02
C LYS A 372 13.52 -21.34 14.93
N PHE A 373 13.35 -20.13 15.44
CA PHE A 373 14.40 -19.12 15.57
C PHE A 373 14.58 -18.78 17.05
N ASN A 374 15.81 -18.48 17.47
CA ASN A 374 16.08 -17.97 18.82
C ASN A 374 16.36 -16.46 18.73
N LEU A 375 15.58 -15.67 19.48
CA LEU A 375 15.68 -14.21 19.57
C LEU A 375 16.18 -13.74 20.94
N SER A 376 16.89 -14.60 21.68
CA SER A 376 17.51 -14.23 22.96
C SER A 376 18.68 -13.29 22.73
N ASP A 377 18.79 -12.23 23.54
CA ASP A 377 19.93 -11.31 23.52
C ASP A 377 21.19 -11.97 24.11
N ASP A 378 21.00 -12.94 25.00
CA ASP A 378 22.06 -13.73 25.62
C ASP A 378 21.99 -15.18 25.13
N PRO A 379 23.04 -15.72 24.49
CA PRO A 379 23.12 -17.13 24.10
C PRO A 379 22.98 -18.11 25.27
N GLU A 380 23.37 -17.70 26.49
CA GLU A 380 23.27 -18.52 27.71
C GLU A 380 21.98 -18.24 28.51
N GLY A 381 21.22 -17.22 28.11
CA GLY A 381 19.96 -16.83 28.74
C GLY A 381 18.79 -17.74 28.39
N ALA A 382 17.63 -17.46 29.01
CA ALA A 382 16.39 -18.16 28.70
C ALA A 382 16.03 -17.94 27.22
N PRO A 383 15.84 -19.01 26.42
CA PRO A 383 15.65 -18.87 24.98
C PRO A 383 14.33 -18.16 24.68
N LEU A 384 14.37 -17.20 23.74
CA LEU A 384 13.19 -16.54 23.21
C LEU A 384 12.86 -17.18 21.86
N ASN A 385 12.21 -18.35 21.91
CA ASN A 385 11.94 -19.12 20.72
C ASN A 385 10.74 -18.57 19.95
N LEU A 386 10.97 -18.27 18.67
CA LEU A 386 9.97 -17.93 17.67
C LEU A 386 9.70 -19.13 16.77
N ILE A 387 8.43 -19.47 16.61
CA ILE A 387 7.91 -20.47 15.69
C ILE A 387 7.27 -19.73 14.51
N LEU A 388 7.77 -20.03 13.33
CA LEU A 388 7.38 -19.41 12.07
C LEU A 388 6.82 -20.45 11.11
N ARG A 389 5.63 -20.20 10.55
CA ARG A 389 5.14 -20.92 9.36
C ARG A 389 5.58 -20.18 8.11
N THR A 390 6.23 -20.87 7.19
CA THR A 390 6.63 -20.36 5.87
C THR A 390 6.09 -21.23 4.76
N GLU A 391 5.95 -20.68 3.55
CA GLU A 391 5.40 -21.39 2.40
C GLU A 391 6.42 -21.58 1.26
N VAL A 392 6.33 -22.75 0.62
CA VAL A 392 7.02 -23.10 -0.63
C VAL A 392 5.98 -23.49 -1.67
N ASP A 393 6.13 -23.01 -2.90
CA ASP A 393 5.10 -23.14 -3.94
C ASP A 393 5.39 -24.29 -4.93
N ALA A 394 6.65 -24.53 -5.29
CA ALA A 394 7.00 -25.53 -6.30
C ALA A 394 8.42 -26.07 -6.15
N LEU A 395 8.72 -27.13 -6.93
CA LEU A 395 10.06 -27.67 -7.09
C LEU A 395 10.65 -27.32 -8.45
N GLY A 396 11.91 -26.92 -8.42
CA GLY A 396 12.76 -26.80 -9.57
C GLY A 396 13.28 -28.16 -10.05
N PRO A 397 13.97 -28.15 -11.20
CA PRO A 397 14.46 -29.34 -11.88
C PRO A 397 15.47 -30.19 -11.10
N ASP A 398 16.19 -29.58 -10.16
CA ASP A 398 17.21 -30.25 -9.34
C ASP A 398 16.72 -30.43 -7.88
N GLY A 399 15.40 -30.38 -7.66
CA GLY A 399 14.81 -30.39 -6.33
C GLY A 399 14.94 -29.06 -5.57
N THR A 400 15.41 -28.01 -6.24
CA THR A 400 15.48 -26.66 -5.66
C THR A 400 14.08 -26.16 -5.33
N THR A 401 13.91 -25.52 -4.18
CA THR A 401 12.62 -24.98 -3.74
C THR A 401 12.35 -23.64 -4.41
N LEU A 402 11.09 -23.43 -4.80
CA LEU A 402 10.66 -22.25 -5.55
C LEU A 402 9.47 -21.56 -4.90
N ASN A 403 9.49 -20.22 -4.89
CA ASN A 403 8.29 -19.40 -4.69
C ASN A 403 7.88 -18.74 -6.01
N LEU A 404 6.58 -18.77 -6.29
CA LEU A 404 5.96 -18.29 -7.51
C LEU A 404 5.15 -17.03 -7.19
N ARG A 405 5.56 -15.88 -7.74
CA ARG A 405 4.93 -14.57 -7.51
C ARG A 405 4.65 -13.88 -8.83
N VAL A 406 3.67 -12.98 -8.87
CA VAL A 406 3.27 -12.30 -10.11
C VAL A 406 3.05 -10.81 -9.90
N LEU A 407 3.71 -10.02 -10.74
CA LEU A 407 3.43 -8.60 -10.96
C LEU A 407 2.39 -8.46 -12.08
N ASN A 408 1.41 -7.58 -11.89
CA ASN A 408 0.30 -7.40 -12.82
C ASN A 408 0.22 -5.97 -13.36
N GLU A 409 0.00 -5.87 -14.68
CA GLU A 409 -0.27 -4.64 -15.43
C GLU A 409 -1.78 -4.53 -15.69
N TYR A 410 -2.41 -3.44 -15.24
CA TYR A 410 -3.86 -3.19 -15.37
C TYR A 410 -4.21 -2.06 -16.36
N GLY A 411 -3.26 -1.16 -16.65
CA GLY A 411 -3.47 0.03 -17.49
C GLY A 411 -3.09 -0.15 -18.97
N SER A 412 -3.04 0.97 -19.70
CA SER A 412 -2.65 1.04 -21.11
C SER A 412 -1.13 0.96 -21.31
N SER A 413 -0.50 -0.05 -20.74
CA SER A 413 0.94 -0.23 -20.78
C SER A 413 1.33 -1.24 -21.89
N GLU A 414 2.60 -1.19 -22.30
CA GLU A 414 3.10 -1.85 -23.51
C GLU A 414 3.94 -3.10 -23.20
N TRP A 415 3.77 -3.76 -22.03
CA TRP A 415 4.60 -4.90 -21.66
C TRP A 415 4.60 -5.97 -22.75
N LYS A 416 3.44 -6.27 -23.36
CA LYS A 416 3.32 -7.26 -24.45
C LYS A 416 4.32 -7.01 -25.60
N ASN A 417 4.58 -5.75 -25.92
CA ASN A 417 5.44 -5.35 -27.03
C ASN A 417 6.89 -5.07 -26.60
N LYS A 418 7.09 -4.64 -25.35
CA LYS A 418 8.38 -4.17 -24.84
C LYS A 418 9.08 -5.14 -23.89
N PHE A 419 8.45 -6.24 -23.47
CA PHE A 419 9.03 -7.11 -22.45
C PHE A 419 10.38 -7.72 -22.85
N ASN A 420 10.58 -8.04 -24.13
CA ASN A 420 11.83 -8.64 -24.59
C ASN A 420 12.91 -7.61 -24.92
N THR A 421 12.53 -6.44 -25.44
CA THR A 421 13.48 -5.38 -25.80
C THR A 421 13.82 -4.45 -24.62
N GLY A 422 12.90 -4.29 -23.66
CA GLY A 422 12.98 -3.36 -22.54
C GLY A 422 12.83 -4.03 -21.18
N ARG A 423 13.12 -5.33 -21.06
CA ARG A 423 12.92 -6.12 -19.82
C ARG A 423 13.49 -5.45 -18.58
N GLY A 424 14.72 -4.96 -18.66
CA GLY A 424 15.40 -4.33 -17.52
C GLY A 424 14.70 -3.05 -17.06
N ALA A 425 14.18 -2.25 -17.99
CA ALA A 425 13.45 -1.02 -17.67
C ALA A 425 12.08 -1.32 -17.03
N ILE A 426 11.38 -2.34 -17.52
CA ILE A 426 10.11 -2.79 -16.92
C ILE A 426 10.34 -3.28 -15.50
N ILE A 427 11.33 -4.15 -15.28
CA ILE A 427 11.67 -4.63 -13.93
C ILE A 427 12.03 -3.46 -13.01
N ALA A 428 12.87 -2.52 -13.46
CA ALA A 428 13.27 -1.38 -12.64
C ALA A 428 12.08 -0.47 -12.27
N ALA A 429 11.13 -0.26 -13.20
CA ALA A 429 9.90 0.48 -12.91
C ALA A 429 9.05 -0.24 -11.87
N GLU A 430 8.83 -1.55 -12.05
CA GLU A 430 8.04 -2.35 -11.13
C GLU A 430 8.66 -2.46 -9.73
N LEU A 431 9.98 -2.57 -9.64
CA LEU A 431 10.69 -2.53 -8.36
C LEU A 431 10.42 -1.23 -7.59
N LYS A 432 10.26 -0.11 -8.31
CA LYS A 432 9.95 1.19 -7.71
C LYS A 432 8.48 1.31 -7.31
N HIS A 433 7.56 0.86 -8.17
CA HIS A 433 6.11 1.00 -7.95
C HIS A 433 5.57 0.00 -6.91
N ASN A 434 6.22 -1.15 -6.77
CA ASN A 434 5.75 -2.27 -5.96
C ASN A 434 6.80 -2.69 -4.91
N LEU A 435 7.60 -1.74 -4.41
CA LEU A 435 8.75 -2.00 -3.53
C LEU A 435 8.37 -2.78 -2.26
N ASN A 436 7.29 -2.39 -1.58
CA ASN A 436 6.82 -3.09 -0.36
C ASN A 436 6.47 -4.55 -0.66
N LYS A 437 5.61 -4.77 -1.66
CA LYS A 437 5.19 -6.10 -2.14
C LYS A 437 6.38 -7.00 -2.49
N ILE A 438 7.31 -6.49 -3.30
CA ILE A 438 8.48 -7.26 -3.74
C ILE A 438 9.44 -7.55 -2.58
N SER A 439 9.59 -6.60 -1.65
CA SER A 439 10.40 -6.79 -0.44
C SER A 439 9.81 -7.88 0.45
N ARG A 440 8.49 -7.88 0.66
CA ARG A 440 7.81 -8.92 1.44
C ARG A 440 8.00 -10.31 0.83
N TRP A 441 7.80 -10.46 -0.48
CA TRP A 441 8.03 -11.73 -1.17
C TRP A 441 9.46 -12.23 -1.00
N THR A 442 10.43 -11.31 -1.13
CA THR A 442 11.85 -11.63 -0.96
C THR A 442 12.13 -12.11 0.47
N VAL A 443 11.61 -11.42 1.48
CA VAL A 443 11.77 -11.82 2.89
C VAL A 443 11.10 -13.16 3.18
N GLN A 444 9.87 -13.38 2.69
CA GLN A 444 9.17 -14.67 2.85
C GLN A 444 10.00 -15.82 2.27
N SER A 445 10.55 -15.65 1.06
CA SER A 445 11.41 -16.67 0.44
C SER A 445 12.70 -16.91 1.21
N ILE A 446 13.34 -15.88 1.77
CA ILE A 446 14.53 -16.07 2.60
C ILE A 446 14.18 -16.81 3.90
N LEU A 447 13.07 -16.43 4.55
CA LEU A 447 12.62 -17.06 5.79
C LEU A 447 12.30 -18.56 5.58
N GLY A 448 11.72 -18.92 4.44
CA GLY A 448 11.41 -20.31 4.06
C GLY A 448 12.57 -21.15 3.53
N ASP A 449 13.80 -20.60 3.51
CA ASP A 449 14.98 -21.20 2.83
C ASP A 449 14.67 -21.60 1.38
N VAL A 450 13.99 -20.71 0.65
CA VAL A 450 13.65 -20.93 -0.76
C VAL A 450 14.85 -20.60 -1.64
N ASP A 451 15.22 -21.51 -2.54
CA ASP A 451 16.40 -21.36 -3.39
C ASP A 451 16.20 -20.27 -4.46
N GLN A 452 15.03 -20.24 -5.10
CA GLN A 452 14.73 -19.24 -6.13
C GLN A 452 13.30 -18.71 -6.07
N MET A 453 13.13 -17.43 -6.36
CA MET A 453 11.84 -16.84 -6.70
C MET A 453 11.67 -16.78 -8.22
N LYS A 454 10.49 -17.20 -8.69
CA LYS A 454 10.00 -16.98 -10.05
C LYS A 454 8.99 -15.83 -10.01
N ILE A 455 9.32 -14.72 -10.66
CA ILE A 455 8.45 -13.54 -10.75
C ILE A 455 7.86 -13.46 -12.16
N GLY A 456 6.58 -13.78 -12.29
CA GLY A 456 5.81 -13.64 -13.51
C GLY A 456 5.34 -12.20 -13.75
N PHE A 457 5.18 -11.85 -15.02
CA PHE A 457 4.63 -10.57 -15.46
C PHE A 457 3.30 -10.84 -16.19
N ALA A 458 2.20 -10.56 -15.51
CA ALA A 458 0.85 -10.70 -16.04
C ALA A 458 0.33 -9.38 -16.59
N SER A 459 -0.44 -9.46 -17.68
CA SER A 459 -1.12 -8.30 -18.27
C SER A 459 -2.53 -8.70 -18.66
N ARG A 460 -3.49 -7.79 -18.46
CA ARG A 460 -4.86 -7.97 -18.95
C ARG A 460 -4.86 -8.20 -20.47
N VAL A 461 -5.75 -9.06 -20.97
CA VAL A 461 -5.93 -9.26 -22.41
C VAL A 461 -6.41 -7.95 -23.06
N SER A 462 -7.36 -7.29 -22.41
CA SER A 462 -7.85 -5.94 -22.72
C SER A 462 -7.78 -5.07 -21.46
N PRO A 463 -7.29 -3.82 -21.51
CA PRO A 463 -7.24 -2.95 -20.33
C PRO A 463 -8.59 -2.72 -19.64
N LYS A 464 -9.70 -2.91 -20.37
CA LYS A 464 -11.08 -2.76 -19.89
C LYS A 464 -11.67 -4.03 -19.27
N ASP A 465 -10.96 -5.15 -19.32
CA ASP A 465 -11.42 -6.45 -18.84
C ASP A 465 -10.40 -7.00 -17.84
N ASN A 466 -10.78 -7.03 -16.57
CA ASN A 466 -9.97 -7.55 -15.47
C ASN A 466 -10.13 -9.06 -15.24
N THR A 467 -10.84 -9.77 -16.13
CA THR A 467 -11.11 -11.21 -15.99
C THR A 467 -10.19 -12.09 -16.82
N GLN A 468 -9.48 -11.56 -17.81
CA GLN A 468 -8.62 -12.35 -18.70
C GLN A 468 -7.20 -11.81 -18.68
N HIS A 469 -6.22 -12.67 -18.41
CA HIS A 469 -4.81 -12.29 -18.29
C HIS A 469 -3.90 -13.19 -19.12
N ASN A 470 -2.77 -12.62 -19.54
CA ASN A 470 -1.68 -13.33 -20.17
C ASN A 470 -0.41 -13.18 -19.33
N ILE A 471 0.33 -14.28 -19.14
CA ILE A 471 1.71 -14.26 -18.64
C ILE A 471 2.62 -13.92 -19.82
N ILE A 472 3.28 -12.77 -19.75
CA ILE A 472 4.16 -12.24 -20.80
C ILE A 472 5.57 -12.85 -20.67
N GLY A 473 6.01 -13.11 -19.45
CA GLY A 473 7.28 -13.76 -19.16
C GLY A 473 7.52 -13.91 -17.68
N VAL A 474 8.56 -14.67 -17.34
CA VAL A 474 8.98 -14.94 -15.96
C VAL A 474 10.46 -14.62 -15.82
N VAL A 475 10.86 -14.12 -14.65
CA VAL A 475 12.26 -13.95 -14.27
C VAL A 475 12.58 -14.75 -13.01
N SER A 476 13.77 -15.34 -12.97
CA SER A 476 14.31 -16.01 -11.78
C SER A 476 15.16 -15.04 -10.96
N ARG A 477 15.03 -15.08 -9.63
CA ARG A 477 15.87 -14.35 -8.68
C ARG A 477 16.26 -15.25 -7.52
N GLU A 478 17.52 -15.23 -7.13
CA GLU A 478 17.95 -15.80 -5.86
C GLU A 478 17.58 -14.82 -4.73
N PRO A 479 16.82 -15.23 -3.70
CA PRO A 479 16.24 -14.29 -2.74
C PRO A 479 17.27 -13.44 -1.98
N LYS A 480 18.39 -14.05 -1.53
CA LYS A 480 19.44 -13.34 -0.77
C LYS A 480 20.12 -12.25 -1.62
N GLN A 481 20.56 -12.60 -2.82
CA GLN A 481 21.13 -11.62 -3.76
C GLN A 481 20.11 -10.55 -4.18
N PHE A 482 18.84 -10.94 -4.32
CA PHE A 482 17.80 -9.99 -4.71
C PHE A 482 17.48 -9.00 -3.58
N ALA A 483 17.49 -9.43 -2.32
CA ALA A 483 17.34 -8.55 -1.16
C ALA A 483 18.40 -7.44 -1.15
N GLU A 484 19.66 -7.78 -1.45
CA GLU A 484 20.74 -6.80 -1.58
C GLU A 484 20.46 -5.79 -2.72
N GLN A 485 19.97 -6.26 -3.87
CA GLN A 485 19.64 -5.40 -5.02
C GLN A 485 18.52 -4.40 -4.74
N ILE A 486 17.54 -4.77 -3.90
CA ILE A 486 16.39 -3.91 -3.55
C ILE A 486 16.53 -3.20 -2.20
N ASN A 487 17.72 -3.23 -1.60
CA ASN A 487 18.02 -2.61 -0.30
C ASN A 487 17.07 -3.10 0.81
N VAL A 488 16.92 -4.42 0.92
CA VAL A 488 16.26 -5.11 2.04
C VAL A 488 17.34 -5.70 2.94
N ASN A 489 17.50 -5.10 4.12
CA ASN A 489 18.41 -5.59 5.15
C ASN A 489 17.62 -6.44 6.16
N LEU A 490 17.93 -7.73 6.24
CA LEU A 490 17.25 -8.65 7.16
C LEU A 490 17.53 -8.31 8.62
N ASN A 491 18.73 -7.84 8.96
CA ASN A 491 19.07 -7.48 10.33
C ASN A 491 18.26 -6.26 10.79
N ASN A 492 18.00 -5.31 9.88
CA ASN A 492 17.05 -4.23 10.17
C ASN A 492 15.63 -4.77 10.39
N GLY A 493 15.15 -5.66 9.52
CA GLY A 493 13.84 -6.29 9.66
C GLY A 493 13.67 -7.04 10.99
N TRP A 494 14.68 -7.83 11.37
CA TRP A 494 14.71 -8.52 12.67
C TRP A 494 14.78 -7.56 13.84
N GLY A 495 15.52 -6.45 13.72
CA GLY A 495 15.55 -5.40 14.74
C GLY A 495 14.19 -4.74 14.97
N ILE A 496 13.46 -4.46 13.88
CA ILE A 496 12.09 -3.93 13.95
C ILE A 496 11.17 -4.95 14.65
N PHE A 497 11.20 -6.21 14.23
CA PHE A 497 10.35 -7.25 14.82
C PHE A 497 10.66 -7.48 16.30
N LYS A 498 11.94 -7.60 16.68
CA LYS A 498 12.40 -7.74 18.07
C LYS A 498 11.95 -6.56 18.93
N SER A 499 11.96 -5.33 18.40
CA SER A 499 11.43 -4.16 19.11
C SER A 499 9.94 -4.30 19.40
N VAL A 500 9.12 -4.72 18.43
CA VAL A 500 7.68 -4.97 18.63
C VAL A 500 7.46 -6.07 19.68
N VAL A 501 8.22 -7.16 19.62
CA VAL A 501 8.15 -8.26 20.60
C VAL A 501 8.49 -7.78 22.01
N ASN A 502 9.55 -6.99 22.18
CA ASN A 502 9.94 -6.46 23.49
C ASN A 502 8.87 -5.55 24.08
N ILE A 503 8.25 -4.70 23.24
CA ILE A 503 7.14 -3.83 23.67
C ILE A 503 5.95 -4.70 24.11
N ALA A 504 5.54 -5.68 23.30
CA ALA A 504 4.41 -6.55 23.61
C ALA A 504 4.64 -7.41 24.86
N THR A 505 5.85 -7.94 25.05
CA THR A 505 6.22 -8.76 26.22
C THR A 505 6.15 -7.95 27.51
N ALA A 506 6.49 -6.67 27.48
CA ALA A 506 6.44 -5.77 28.64
C ALA A 506 5.02 -5.33 29.04
N LYS A 507 3.98 -5.73 28.28
CA LYS A 507 2.59 -5.40 28.60
C LYS A 507 1.89 -6.53 29.33
N ASP A 508 0.75 -6.21 29.93
CA ASP A 508 -0.11 -7.20 30.57
C ASP A 508 -0.74 -8.13 29.53
N ASP A 509 -1.28 -9.24 30.00
CA ASP A 509 -2.04 -10.17 29.17
C ASP A 509 -3.26 -9.49 28.54
N GLY A 510 -3.54 -9.82 27.29
CA GLY A 510 -4.62 -9.21 26.53
C GLY A 510 -4.33 -9.16 25.03
N LYS A 511 -5.22 -8.47 24.32
CA LYS A 511 -5.08 -8.17 22.89
C LYS A 511 -4.50 -6.77 22.71
N TYR A 512 -3.70 -6.63 21.67
CA TYR A 512 -3.13 -5.38 21.18
C TYR A 512 -3.24 -5.35 19.65
N VAL A 513 -3.19 -4.16 19.07
CA VAL A 513 -3.24 -3.99 17.61
C VAL A 513 -2.10 -3.11 17.17
N LEU A 514 -1.24 -3.64 16.30
CA LEU A 514 -0.18 -2.91 15.62
C LEU A 514 -0.75 -2.38 14.30
N VAL A 515 -0.79 -1.06 14.13
CA VAL A 515 -1.44 -0.38 12.99
C VAL A 515 -0.45 0.54 12.31
N LYS A 516 -0.34 0.46 10.98
CA LYS A 516 0.37 1.48 10.19
C LYS A 516 -0.53 2.69 9.99
N ASP A 517 -0.05 3.87 10.36
CA ASP A 517 -0.79 5.12 10.20
C ASP A 517 -1.09 5.37 8.72
N PRO A 518 -2.35 5.63 8.31
CA PRO A 518 -2.71 5.77 6.90
C PRO A 518 -1.99 6.91 6.18
N ASN A 519 -1.65 7.99 6.89
CA ASN A 519 -1.18 9.25 6.30
C ASN A 519 0.25 9.62 6.74
N ASN A 520 0.72 9.09 7.88
CA ASN A 520 2.06 9.32 8.39
C ASN A 520 2.97 8.08 8.23
N PRO A 521 4.29 8.25 8.04
CA PRO A 521 5.25 7.15 8.01
C PRO A 521 5.58 6.69 9.45
N ALA A 522 4.58 6.17 10.14
CA ALA A 522 4.66 5.68 11.51
C ALA A 522 3.77 4.46 11.72
N VAL A 523 4.11 3.68 12.74
CA VAL A 523 3.31 2.55 13.22
C VAL A 523 2.95 2.80 14.67
N LYS A 524 1.70 2.53 15.02
CA LYS A 524 1.15 2.70 16.37
C LYS A 524 0.75 1.36 16.95
N ILE A 525 0.91 1.20 18.25
CA ILE A 525 0.40 0.07 19.02
C ILE A 525 -0.75 0.57 19.88
N TYR A 526 -1.90 -0.09 19.78
CA TYR A 526 -3.07 0.20 20.60
C TYR A 526 -3.46 -0.98 21.49
N LYS A 527 -4.07 -0.67 22.63
CA LYS A 527 -4.92 -1.59 23.38
C LYS A 527 -6.36 -1.32 22.98
N PRO A 528 -7.03 -2.23 22.25
CA PRO A 528 -8.43 -2.05 21.88
C PRO A 528 -9.33 -2.22 23.11
N ALA A 529 -10.55 -1.73 23.00
CA ALA A 529 -11.57 -1.91 24.02
C ALA A 529 -12.00 -3.37 24.19
N ALA A 530 -12.63 -3.67 25.32
CA ALA A 530 -13.11 -5.01 25.62
C ALA A 530 -14.17 -5.45 24.58
N GLY A 531 -13.86 -6.46 23.77
CA GLY A 531 -14.77 -7.01 22.75
C GLY A 531 -14.19 -7.08 21.33
N PHE A 532 -13.06 -6.40 21.07
CA PHE A 532 -12.28 -6.57 19.84
C PHE A 532 -11.57 -7.93 19.78
#